data_AF-N8TWS9-F1
#
_entry.id   AF-N8TWS9-F1
#
_cell.length_a   1.000
_cell.length_b   1.000
_cell.length_c   1.000
_cell.angle_alpha   90.00
_cell.angle_beta   90.00
_cell.angle_gamma   90.00
#
_symmetry.space_group_name_H-M   'P 1'
#
loop_
_entity.id
_entity.type
_entity.pdbx_description
1 polymer ?
#
loop_
_entity_poly.entity_id
_entity_poly.type
_entity_poly.pdbx_seq_one_letter_code
_entity_poly.pdbx_strand_id
1 'polypeptide(L)'
;MKSFYIIGFLVLMMFDTLAQISFKFASVHAMPLSFDLPWLIRVFSHPWIYGAFVGYIGAFFTWMTLLKYAPVGPAFAASHLELISVTILSIWLFNEPLTLIKIIGALFIISGVFFLARDESKADVENVPYNIHS
;
A
#
# COMPACT_ATOMS: atom_id res chain seq x y z
N MET A 1 19.80 7.90 5.28
CA MET A 1 18.41 8.13 5.74
C MET A 1 17.39 7.99 4.61
N LYS A 2 17.58 8.61 3.43
CA LYS A 2 16.66 8.46 2.27
C LYS A 2 16.41 7.00 1.84
N SER A 3 17.45 6.17 1.78
CA SER A 3 17.32 4.75 1.40
C SER A 3 16.49 3.93 2.39
N PHE A 4 16.48 4.30 3.69
CA PHE A 4 15.66 3.62 4.69
C PHE A 4 14.16 3.82 4.40
N TYR A 5 13.75 5.05 4.06
CA TYR A 5 12.37 5.33 3.69
C TYR A 5 11.98 4.60 2.41
N ILE A 6 12.81 4.66 1.37
CA ILE A 6 12.51 3.98 0.09
C ILE A 6 12.34 2.48 0.32
N ILE A 7 13.27 1.84 1.05
CA ILE A 7 13.19 0.41 1.35
C ILE A 7 11.95 0.12 2.20
N GLY A 8 11.69 0.92 3.24
CA GLY A 8 10.52 0.74 4.10
C GLY A 8 9.20 0.85 3.31
N PHE A 9 9.08 1.83 2.42
CA PHE A 9 7.89 1.98 1.56
C PHE A 9 7.74 0.85 0.55
N LEU A 10 8.84 0.37 -0.03
CA LEU A 10 8.80 -0.79 -0.92
C LEU A 10 8.36 -2.06 -0.18
N VAL A 11 8.87 -2.27 1.04
CA VAL A 11 8.48 -3.39 1.89
C VAL A 11 7.01 -3.28 2.32
N LEU A 12 6.57 -2.08 2.71
CA LEU A 12 5.17 -1.80 3.05
C LEU A 12 4.27 -2.13 1.85
N MET A 13 4.55 -1.53 0.69
CA MET A 13 3.82 -1.76 -0.55
C MET A 13 3.78 -3.24 -0.92
N MET A 14 4.88 -3.98 -0.71
CA MET A 14 4.92 -5.43 -0.95
C MET A 14 3.97 -6.20 -0.01
N PHE A 15 3.94 -5.86 1.28
CA PHE A 15 3.05 -6.48 2.26
C PHE A 15 1.58 -6.14 1.98
N ASP A 16 1.25 -4.88 1.68
CA ASP A 16 -0.11 -4.46 1.34
C ASP A 16 -0.59 -5.13 0.04
N THR A 17 0.29 -5.20 -0.97
CA THR A 17 -0.01 -5.89 -2.22
C THR A 17 -0.25 -7.39 -1.98
N LEU A 18 0.62 -8.04 -1.20
CA LEU A 18 0.45 -9.44 -0.82
C LEU A 18 -0.89 -9.65 -0.12
N ALA A 19 -1.27 -8.77 0.81
CA ALA A 19 -2.53 -8.87 1.53
C ALA A 19 -3.73 -8.77 0.58
N GLN A 20 -3.79 -7.74 -0.26
CA GLN A 20 -4.91 -7.52 -1.18
C GLN A 20 -5.07 -8.64 -2.21
N ILE A 21 -3.96 -9.11 -2.80
CA ILE A 21 -3.97 -10.25 -3.74
C ILE A 21 -4.41 -11.54 -3.04
N SER A 22 -3.92 -11.76 -1.81
CA SER A 22 -4.27 -12.92 -1.00
C SER A 22 -5.76 -12.93 -0.63
N PHE A 23 -6.34 -11.79 -0.24
CA PHE A 23 -7.78 -11.69 0.00
C PHE A 23 -8.59 -12.03 -1.24
N LYS A 24 -8.16 -11.52 -2.40
CA LYS A 24 -8.84 -11.80 -3.65
C LYS A 24 -8.81 -13.28 -4.01
N PHE A 25 -7.65 -13.93 -3.89
CA PHE A 25 -7.58 -15.38 -4.07
C PHE A 25 -8.41 -16.15 -3.04
N ALA A 26 -8.33 -15.79 -1.75
CA ALA A 26 -9.13 -16.44 -0.70
C ALA A 26 -10.64 -16.32 -0.99
N SER A 27 -11.09 -15.15 -1.46
CA SER A 27 -12.48 -14.92 -1.86
C SER A 27 -12.92 -15.79 -3.04
N VAL A 28 -12.09 -15.88 -4.08
CA VAL A 28 -12.39 -16.73 -5.25
C VAL A 28 -12.53 -18.20 -4.87
N HIS A 29 -11.64 -18.70 -4.00
CA HIS A 29 -11.68 -20.10 -3.55
C HIS A 29 -12.77 -20.38 -2.52
N ALA A 30 -13.26 -19.35 -1.81
CA ALA A 30 -14.33 -19.50 -0.83
C ALA A 30 -15.74 -19.52 -1.45
N MET A 31 -15.87 -19.34 -2.77
CA MET A 31 -17.17 -19.40 -3.46
C MET A 31 -17.86 -20.77 -3.31
N PRO A 32 -19.21 -20.84 -3.29
CA PRO A 32 -20.16 -19.72 -3.31
C PRO A 32 -20.17 -18.93 -2.00
N LEU A 33 -20.48 -17.64 -2.08
CA LEU A 33 -20.62 -16.77 -0.91
C LEU A 33 -21.89 -17.14 -0.15
N SER A 34 -21.73 -17.61 1.08
CA SER A 34 -22.82 -17.90 2.00
C SER A 34 -22.41 -17.49 3.42
N PHE A 35 -23.35 -17.02 4.23
CA PHE A 35 -23.09 -16.67 5.63
C PHE A 35 -23.34 -17.86 6.55
N ASP A 36 -22.60 -18.95 6.29
CA ASP A 36 -22.74 -20.21 7.02
C ASP A 36 -21.38 -20.77 7.46
N LEU A 37 -21.42 -21.69 8.42
CA LEU A 37 -20.22 -22.33 8.94
C LEU A 37 -19.40 -23.06 7.84
N PRO A 38 -20.02 -23.75 6.86
CA PRO A 38 -19.31 -24.30 5.71
C PRO A 38 -18.49 -23.29 4.92
N TRP A 39 -19.03 -22.09 4.64
CA TRP A 39 -18.26 -21.04 3.96
C TRP A 39 -17.07 -20.58 4.79
N LEU A 40 -17.27 -20.39 6.10
CA LEU A 40 -16.19 -20.00 7.00
C LEU A 40 -15.05 -21.02 6.98
N ILE A 41 -15.39 -22.32 7.03
CA ILE A 41 -14.40 -23.40 6.92
C ILE A 41 -13.67 -23.33 5.57
N ARG A 42 -14.35 -23.08 4.46
CA ARG A 42 -13.69 -22.91 3.14
C ARG A 42 -12.70 -21.75 3.15
N VAL A 43 -13.09 -20.59 3.67
CA VAL A 43 -12.21 -19.40 3.79
C VAL A 43 -10.92 -19.75 4.54
N PHE A 44 -11.05 -20.39 5.70
CA PHE A 44 -9.89 -20.76 6.53
C PHE A 44 -9.12 -21.98 6.01
N SER A 45 -9.69 -22.80 5.12
CA SER A 45 -9.00 -23.95 4.54
C SER A 45 -8.01 -23.56 3.44
N HIS A 46 -8.10 -22.35 2.87
CA HIS A 46 -7.23 -21.93 1.78
C HIS A 46 -5.99 -21.17 2.27
N PRO A 47 -4.78 -21.51 1.76
CA PRO A 47 -3.52 -20.92 2.22
C PRO A 47 -3.46 -19.40 2.05
N TRP A 48 -4.20 -18.87 1.07
CA TRP A 48 -4.24 -17.45 0.76
C TRP A 48 -4.75 -16.59 1.92
N ILE A 49 -5.68 -17.06 2.78
CA ILE A 49 -6.12 -16.25 3.93
C ILE A 49 -4.97 -16.00 4.92
N TYR A 50 -4.07 -16.96 5.07
CA TYR A 50 -2.89 -16.82 5.92
C TYR A 50 -1.86 -15.90 5.29
N GLY A 51 -1.72 -15.93 3.95
CA GLY A 51 -0.96 -14.92 3.21
C GLY A 51 -1.48 -13.51 3.46
N ALA A 52 -2.80 -13.35 3.55
CA ALA A 52 -3.42 -12.07 3.89
C ALA A 52 -3.10 -11.62 5.32
N PHE A 53 -3.11 -12.54 6.30
CA PHE A 53 -2.68 -12.23 7.67
C PHE A 53 -1.22 -11.84 7.76
N VAL A 54 -0.32 -12.58 7.10
CA VAL A 54 1.11 -12.26 7.04
C VAL A 54 1.33 -10.88 6.41
N GLY A 55 0.64 -10.60 5.30
CA GLY A 55 0.64 -9.29 4.65
C GLY A 55 0.21 -8.18 5.62
N TYR A 56 -0.95 -8.31 6.27
CA TYR A 56 -1.44 -7.30 7.21
C TYR A 56 -0.53 -7.08 8.41
N ILE A 57 -0.02 -8.14 9.03
CA ILE A 57 0.88 -8.05 10.18
C ILE A 57 2.19 -7.38 9.76
N GLY A 58 2.75 -7.78 8.61
CA GLY A 58 3.97 -7.18 8.06
C GLY A 58 3.79 -5.71 7.71
N ALA A 59 2.69 -5.35 7.06
CA ALA A 59 2.33 -3.97 6.74
C ALA A 59 2.20 -3.12 8.00
N PHE A 60 1.49 -3.63 9.02
CA PHE A 60 1.32 -2.93 10.29
C PHE A 60 2.66 -2.55 10.95
N PHE A 61 3.56 -3.52 11.14
CA PHE A 61 4.85 -3.25 11.76
C PHE A 61 5.75 -2.35 10.91
N THR A 62 5.73 -2.53 9.58
CA THR A 62 6.48 -1.68 8.66
C THR A 62 5.97 -0.24 8.72
N TRP A 63 4.66 -0.06 8.73
CA TRP A 63 4.01 1.25 8.84
C TRP A 63 4.32 1.95 10.17
N MET A 64 4.16 1.25 11.29
CA MET A 64 4.51 1.79 12.62
C MET A 64 5.99 2.20 12.69
N THR A 65 6.87 1.43 12.05
CA THR A 65 8.30 1.75 11.97
C THR A 65 8.54 2.96 11.09
N LEU A 66 7.87 3.07 9.93
CA LEU A 66 7.98 4.23 9.04
C LEU A 66 7.49 5.51 9.72
N LEU A 67 6.34 5.47 10.40
CA LEU A 67 5.77 6.63 11.09
C LEU A 67 6.66 7.19 12.21
N LYS A 68 7.57 6.39 12.75
CA LYS A 68 8.53 6.85 13.76
C LYS A 68 9.56 7.83 13.20
N TYR A 69 9.82 7.79 11.89
CA TYR A 69 10.91 8.52 11.26
C TYR A 69 10.47 9.38 10.07
N ALA A 70 9.45 8.95 9.32
CA ALA A 70 8.98 9.62 8.12
C ALA A 70 7.91 10.69 8.44
N PRO A 71 7.92 11.82 7.74
CA PRO A 71 6.84 12.79 7.84
C PRO A 71 5.53 12.19 7.33
N VAL A 72 4.47 12.37 8.13
CA VAL A 72 3.18 11.68 7.91
C VAL A 72 2.55 12.05 6.56
N GLY A 73 2.72 13.28 6.09
CA GLY A 73 2.12 13.76 4.84
C GLY A 73 2.57 12.96 3.62
N PRO A 74 3.85 13.04 3.19
CA PRO A 74 4.37 12.28 2.07
C PRO A 74 4.28 10.77 2.28
N ALA A 75 4.45 10.31 3.53
CA ALA A 75 4.32 8.90 3.87
C ALA A 75 2.92 8.36 3.54
N PHE A 76 1.90 9.10 3.92
CA PHE A 76 0.51 8.77 3.64
C PHE A 76 0.19 8.83 2.14
N ALA A 77 0.73 9.80 1.40
CA ALA A 77 0.56 9.80 -0.05
C ALA A 77 1.23 8.59 -0.70
N ALA A 78 2.48 8.29 -0.33
CA ALA A 78 3.24 7.19 -0.91
C ALA A 78 2.60 5.81 -0.66
N SER A 79 1.90 5.60 0.47
CA SER A 79 1.22 4.32 0.73
C SER A 79 0.17 4.00 -0.34
N HIS A 80 -0.49 5.01 -0.92
CA HIS A 80 -1.50 4.80 -1.96
C HIS A 80 -0.94 4.27 -3.29
N LEU A 81 0.39 4.27 -3.47
CA LEU A 81 1.04 3.60 -4.60
C LEU A 81 0.79 2.08 -4.61
N GLU A 82 0.45 1.49 -3.46
CA GLU A 82 0.00 0.10 -3.37
C GLU A 82 -1.15 -0.21 -4.33
N LEU A 83 -2.07 0.74 -4.56
CA LEU A 83 -3.22 0.56 -5.45
C LEU A 83 -2.78 0.32 -6.90
N ILE A 84 -1.67 0.94 -7.30
CA ILE A 84 -1.08 0.76 -8.63
C ILE A 84 -0.46 -0.64 -8.72
N SER A 85 0.32 -1.03 -7.72
CA SER A 85 0.92 -2.37 -7.63
C SER A 85 -0.15 -3.47 -7.69
N VAL A 86 -1.20 -3.35 -6.87
CA VAL A 86 -2.33 -4.28 -6.84
C VAL A 86 -3.07 -4.32 -8.18
N THR A 87 -3.27 -3.17 -8.83
CA THR A 87 -3.93 -3.11 -10.14
C THR A 87 -3.10 -3.85 -11.21
N ILE A 88 -1.79 -3.60 -11.28
CA ILE A 88 -0.89 -4.24 -12.24
C ILE A 88 -0.87 -5.75 -12.03
N LEU A 89 -0.68 -6.20 -10.77
CA LEU A 89 -0.71 -7.63 -10.46
C LEU A 89 -2.09 -8.23 -10.66
N SER A 90 -3.17 -7.47 -10.48
CA SER A 90 -4.53 -7.97 -10.71
C SER A 90 -4.79 -8.27 -12.18
N ILE A 91 -4.26 -7.46 -13.09
CA ILE A 91 -4.33 -7.72 -14.54
C ILE A 91 -3.58 -9.00 -14.87
N TRP A 92 -2.38 -9.17 -14.32
CA TRP A 92 -1.54 -10.33 -14.62
C TRP A 92 -2.06 -11.64 -14.00
N LEU A 93 -2.45 -11.62 -12.72
CA LEU A 93 -2.85 -12.83 -11.97
C LEU A 93 -4.30 -13.24 -12.20
N PHE A 94 -5.21 -12.28 -12.44
CA PHE A 94 -6.64 -12.55 -12.52
C PHE A 94 -7.23 -12.22 -13.90
N ASN A 95 -6.40 -11.85 -14.88
CA ASN A 95 -6.82 -11.46 -16.23
C ASN A 95 -7.89 -10.35 -16.21
N GLU A 96 -7.80 -9.44 -15.25
CA GLU A 96 -8.73 -8.33 -15.20
C GLU A 96 -8.51 -7.34 -16.34
N PRO A 97 -9.57 -6.76 -16.91
CA PRO A 97 -9.43 -5.75 -17.94
C PRO A 97 -8.76 -4.49 -17.36
N LEU A 98 -7.75 -3.99 -18.07
CA LEU A 98 -7.21 -2.66 -17.88
C LEU A 98 -8.14 -1.66 -18.57
N THR A 99 -9.07 -1.10 -17.81
CA THR A 99 -10.01 -0.09 -18.33
C THR A 99 -9.37 1.30 -18.34
N LEU A 100 -9.86 2.17 -19.21
CA LEU A 100 -9.42 3.57 -19.29
C LEU A 100 -9.57 4.29 -17.93
N ILE A 101 -10.63 3.96 -17.18
CA ILE A 101 -10.90 4.51 -15.84
C ILE A 101 -9.77 4.13 -14.86
N LYS A 102 -9.30 2.87 -14.87
CA LYS A 102 -8.18 2.44 -14.03
C LYS A 102 -6.88 3.20 -14.36
N ILE A 103 -6.64 3.45 -15.65
CA ILE A 103 -5.47 4.23 -16.10
C ILE A 103 -5.55 5.67 -15.60
N ILE A 104 -6.69 6.34 -15.80
CA ILE A 104 -6.90 7.72 -15.34
C ILE A 104 -6.77 7.82 -13.82
N GLY A 105 -7.35 6.87 -13.07
CA GLY A 105 -7.22 6.80 -11.62
C GLY A 105 -5.76 6.64 -11.17
N ALA A 106 -5.01 5.74 -11.81
CA ALA A 106 -3.58 5.55 -11.52
C ALA A 106 -2.76 6.82 -11.79
N LEU A 107 -3.03 7.53 -12.89
CA LEU A 107 -2.38 8.81 -13.20
C LEU A 107 -2.69 9.89 -12.14
N PHE A 108 -3.92 9.94 -11.63
CA PHE A 108 -4.27 10.87 -10.55
C PHE A 108 -3.56 10.54 -9.24
N ILE A 109 -3.44 9.27 -8.87
CA ILE A 109 -2.70 8.85 -7.67
C ILE A 109 -1.24 9.27 -7.79
N ILE A 110 -0.57 8.93 -8.90
CA ILE A 110 0.84 9.30 -9.14
C ILE A 110 1.02 10.83 -9.07
N SER A 111 0.12 11.59 -9.69
CA SER A 111 0.17 13.05 -9.68
C SER A 111 0.02 13.62 -8.26
N GLY A 112 -0.92 13.09 -7.47
CA GLY A 112 -1.12 13.49 -6.08
C GLY A 112 0.11 13.23 -5.21
N VAL A 113 0.72 12.06 -5.35
CA VAL A 113 1.97 11.71 -4.65
C VAL A 113 3.11 12.67 -5.02
N PHE A 114 3.25 12.98 -6.31
CA PHE A 114 4.29 13.90 -6.78
C PHE A 114 4.13 15.32 -6.23
N PHE A 115 2.89 15.83 -6.19
CA PHE A 115 2.62 17.15 -5.63
C PHE A 115 2.91 17.22 -4.13
N LEU A 116 2.50 16.21 -3.37
CA LEU A 116 2.73 16.20 -1.92
C LEU A 116 4.21 16.03 -1.57
N ALA A 117 4.95 15.20 -2.32
CA ALA A 117 6.39 15.06 -2.14
C ALA A 117 7.17 16.36 -2.43
N ARG A 118 6.69 17.18 -3.37
CA ARG A 118 7.31 18.45 -3.71
C ARG A 118 7.05 19.53 -2.65
N ASP A 119 5.87 19.53 -2.05
CA ASP A 119 5.51 20.52 -1.02
C ASP A 119 6.41 20.40 0.22
N GLU A 120 6.59 19.18 0.73
CA GLU A 120 7.49 18.98 1.88
C GLU A 120 8.96 19.28 1.59
N SER A 121 9.41 19.05 0.35
CA SER A 121 10.78 19.43 -0.04
C SER A 121 11.05 20.94 0.05
N LYS A 122 10.00 21.77 0.03
CA LYS A 122 10.11 23.22 0.22
C LYS A 122 10.04 23.61 1.70
N ALA A 123 9.18 22.95 2.49
CA ALA A 123 9.05 23.20 3.92
C ALA A 123 10.35 22.92 4.71
N ASP A 124 11.13 21.91 4.30
CA ASP A 124 12.44 21.63 4.89
C ASP A 124 13.51 22.69 4.56
N VAL A 125 13.36 23.43 3.46
CA VAL A 125 14.32 24.45 3.00
C VAL A 125 14.05 25.81 3.66
N GLU A 126 12.80 26.08 4.05
CA GLU A 126 12.41 27.34 4.68
C GLU A 126 12.68 27.39 6.20
N ASN A 127 12.90 26.24 6.84
CA ASN A 127 13.27 26.10 8.26
C ASN A 127 14.79 26.12 8.51
N VAL A 128 15.57 26.95 7.80
CA VAL A 128 16.94 27.28 8.22
C VAL A 128 16.84 28.31 9.34
N PRO A 129 17.20 27.99 10.61
CA PRO A 129 17.11 28.98 11.67
C PRO A 129 18.11 30.10 11.36
N TYR A 130 17.61 31.33 11.23
CA TYR A 130 18.43 32.53 11.29
C TYR A 130 18.92 32.67 12.74
N ASN A 131 19.92 31.87 13.13
CA ASN A 131 20.65 32.11 14.37
C ASN A 131 21.69 33.18 14.08
N ILE A 132 21.24 34.43 14.06
CA ILE A 132 22.12 35.58 14.24
C ILE A 132 21.59 36.34 15.45
N HIS A 133 22.49 36.48 16.43
CA HIS A 133 22.39 37.27 17.67
C HIS A 133 21.69 36.61 18.87
N SER A 134 22.52 36.03 19.74
CA SER A 134 22.69 36.53 21.11
C SER A 134 24.05 36.11 21.67
#